data_AF-A0A7K0Q562-F1
#
_entry.id   AF-A0A7K0Q562-F1
#
_cell.length_a   1.000
_cell.length_b   1.000
_cell.length_c   1.000
_cell.angle_alpha   90.00
_cell.angle_beta   90.00
_cell.angle_gamma   90.00
#
_symmetry.space_group_name_H-M   'P 1'
#
loop_
_entity.id
_entity.type
_entity.pdbx_description
1 polymer ?
#
loop_
_entity_poly.entity_id
_entity_poly.type
_entity_poly.pdbx_seq_one_letter_code
_entity_poly.pdbx_strand_id
1 'polypeptide(L)' 'MANNKGKQAAVLGSPISHSLSPVLHRAAYAALGLDWRYNA' A
#
# COMPACT_ATOMS: atom_id res chain seq x y z
N MET A 1 21.41 -8.63 12.38
CA MET A 1 20.32 -9.15 11.53
C MET A 1 19.40 -8.00 11.18
N ALA A 2 19.62 -7.36 10.03
CA ALA A 2 18.80 -6.21 9.64
C ALA A 2 17.39 -6.71 9.30
N ASN A 3 16.41 -6.27 10.08
CA ASN A 3 15.00 -6.61 9.92
C ASN A 3 14.47 -5.91 8.66
N ASN A 4 14.69 -6.50 7.48
CA ASN A 4 14.25 -5.93 6.21
C ASN A 4 12.74 -6.13 6.04
N LYS A 5 11.95 -5.41 6.86
CA LYS A 5 10.52 -5.26 6.60
C LYS A 5 10.38 -4.34 5.39
N GLY A 6 9.99 -4.91 4.23
CA GLY A 6 9.61 -4.13 3.05
C GLY A 6 8.66 -2.99 3.44
N LYS A 7 8.73 -1.86 2.72
CA LYS A 7 8.00 -0.67 3.14
C LYS A 7 6.48 -0.89 3.06
N GLN A 8 5.75 -0.28 3.99
CA GLN A 8 4.30 -0.44 4.11
C GLN A 8 3.62 0.92 4.26
N ALA A 9 2.45 1.06 3.63
CA ALA A 9 1.58 2.21 3.76
C ALA A 9 0.12 1.74 3.92
N ALA A 10 -0.73 2.59 4.48
CA ALA A 10 -2.15 2.34 4.59
C ALA A 10 -2.96 3.62 4.52
N VAL A 11 -4.23 3.50 4.12
CA VAL A 11 -5.23 4.57 4.25
C VAL A 11 -6.11 4.28 5.47
N LEU A 12 -6.47 5.30 6.23
CA LEU A 12 -7.31 5.16 7.43
C LEU A 12 -8.56 6.03 7.29
N GLY A 13 -9.73 5.49 7.63
CA GLY A 13 -10.99 6.22 7.58
C GLY A 13 -12.18 5.40 8.08
N SER A 14 -13.34 6.05 8.19
CA SER A 14 -14.61 5.40 8.53
C SER A 14 -15.76 6.17 7.86
N PRO A 15 -16.47 5.59 6.86
CA PRO A 15 -16.22 4.28 6.25
C PRO A 15 -15.04 4.30 5.26
N ILE A 16 -14.12 3.34 5.37
CA ILE A 16 -12.95 3.23 4.47
C ILE A 16 -13.22 2.41 3.20
N SER A 17 -14.31 1.64 3.18
CA SER A 17 -14.65 0.66 2.14
C SER A 17 -14.81 1.22 0.72
N HIS A 18 -15.06 2.53 0.58
CA HIS A 18 -15.22 3.18 -0.73
C HIS A 18 -13.94 3.80 -1.29
N SER A 19 -12.83 3.73 -0.54
CA SER A 19 -11.57 4.30 -1.00
C SER A 19 -10.97 3.47 -2.14
N LEU A 20 -10.70 4.12 -3.28
CA LEU A 20 -9.94 3.52 -4.38
C LEU A 20 -8.42 3.59 -4.16
N SER A 21 -7.98 4.26 -3.09
CA SER A 21 -6.57 4.40 -2.76
C SER A 21 -5.79 3.07 -2.77
N PRO A 22 -6.29 1.97 -2.18
CA PRO A 22 -5.57 0.70 -2.17
C PRO A 22 -5.34 0.12 -3.57
N VAL A 23 -6.30 0.29 -4.48
CA VAL A 23 -6.19 -0.20 -5.86
C VAL A 23 -5.14 0.62 -6.62
N LEU A 24 -5.23 1.94 -6.53
CA LEU A 24 -4.33 2.85 -7.23
C LEU A 24 -2.88 2.70 -6.77
N HIS A 25 -2.64 2.63 -5.45
CA HIS A 25 -1.29 2.54 -4.91
C HIS A 25 -0.63 1.20 -5.21
N ARG A 26 -1.38 0.08 -5.15
CA ARG A 26 -0.84 -1.24 -5.53
C ARG A 26 -0.46 -1.28 -7.02
N ALA A 27 -1.29 -0.71 -7.89
CA ALA A 27 -0.99 -0.62 -9.32
C ALA A 27 0.25 0.24 -9.58
N ALA A 28 0.38 1.38 -8.90
CA ALA A 28 1.56 2.24 -9.01
C ALA A 28 2.83 1.53 -8.51
N TYR A 29 2.77 0.79 -7.39
CA TYR A 29 3.92 0.04 -6.89
C TYR A 29 4.36 -1.05 -7.86
N ALA A 30 3.41 -1.77 -8.47
CA ALA A 30 3.72 -2.75 -9.51
C ALA A 30 4.36 -2.11 -10.75
N ALA A 31 3.83 -0.98 -11.22
CA ALA A 31 4.37 -0.26 -12.38
C ALA A 31 5.77 0.30 -12.14
N LEU A 32 6.08 0.66 -10.90
CA LEU A 32 7.38 1.22 -10.48
C LEU A 32 8.37 0.16 -9.98
N GLY A 33 7.99 -1.12 -9.93
CA GLY A 33 8.85 -2.20 -9.41
C GLY A 33 9.17 -2.08 -7.92
N LEU A 34 8.29 -1.45 -7.14
CA LEU A 34 8.48 -1.27 -5.70
C LEU A 34 7.95 -2.47 -4.91
N ASP A 35 8.80 -3.08 -4.08
CA ASP A 35 8.40 -4.12 -3.12
C ASP A 35 7.75 -3.48 -1.86
N TRP A 36 6.66 -2.73 -2.09
CA TRP A 36 5.93 -2.03 -1.04
C TRP A 36 4.52 -2.62 -0.91
N ARG A 37 3.99 -2.61 0.32
CA ARG A 37 2.64 -3.09 0.62
C ARG A 37 1.71 -1.93 0.93
N TYR A 38 0.47 -2.00 0.44
CA TYR A 38 -0.56 -1.00 0.72
C TYR A 38 -1.85 -1.64 1.25
N ASN A 39 -2.28 -1.20 2.44
CA ASN A 39 -3.46 -1.69 3.13
C ASN A 39 -4.55 -0.60 3.24
N ALA A 40 -5.79 -1.03 3.52
CA ALA A 40 -6.95 -0.19 3.75
C ALA A 40 -7.53 -0.48 5.13
#